data_AF-A0AAV7GK03-F1
#
_entry.id   AF-A0AAV7GK03-F1
#
_cell.length_a   1.000
_cell.length_b   1.000
_cell.length_c   1.000
_cell.angle_alpha   90.00
_cell.angle_beta   90.00
_cell.angle_gamma   90.00
#
_symmetry.space_group_name_H-M   'P 1'
#
loop_
_entity.id
_entity.type
_entity.pdbx_description
1 polymer ?
#
loop_
_entity_poly.entity_id
_entity_poly.type
_entity_poly.pdbx_seq_one_letter_code
_entity_poly.pdbx_strand_id
1 'polypeptide(L)' 'MILLSDLQEIKGAVACPQYCLDVDYMTCASSGDEKLAARCNCCLAPKGCTLHLVDGQNVYCA' A
#
# COMPACT_ATOMS: atom_id res chain seq x y z
N MET A 1 28.68 19.69 -20.33
CA MET A 1 27.26 19.52 -19.96
C MET A 1 27.16 18.20 -19.22
N ILE A 2 27.14 18.24 -17.89
CA ILE A 2 27.06 17.02 -17.06
C ILE A 2 25.57 16.69 -16.93
N LEU A 3 25.13 15.57 -17.52
CA LEU A 3 23.81 15.00 -17.31
C LEU A 3 23.88 14.07 -16.08
N LEU A 4 23.41 14.58 -14.94
CA LEU A 4 23.24 13.84 -13.68
C LEU A 4 21.75 13.57 -13.47
N SER A 5 21.20 12.46 -13.96
CA SER A 5 19.90 11.87 -13.58
C SER A 5 19.82 10.50 -14.28
N ASP A 6 19.61 9.33 -13.69
CA ASP A 6 19.28 8.91 -12.34
C ASP A 6 19.92 7.53 -12.15
N LEU A 7 20.60 7.30 -11.03
CA LEU A 7 20.85 5.94 -10.56
C LEU A 7 19.49 5.36 -10.14
N GLN A 8 18.74 4.80 -11.10
CA GLN A 8 17.60 3.95 -10.77
C GLN A 8 18.14 2.76 -9.98
N GLU A 9 18.08 2.87 -8.65
CA GLU A 9 18.19 1.73 -7.75
C GLU A 9 17.30 0.63 -8.31
N ILE A 10 17.90 -0.48 -8.76
CA ILE A 10 17.16 -1.68 -9.13
C ILE A 10 16.63 -2.26 -7.82
N LYS A 11 15.53 -1.69 -7.32
CA LYS A 11 14.71 -2.32 -6.30
C LYS A 11 14.17 -3.59 -6.91
N GLY A 12 14.72 -4.73 -6.50
CA GLY A 12 14.22 -6.04 -6.89
C GLY A 12 12.70 -6.11 -6.67
N ALA A 13 12.00 -6.84 -7.54
CA ALA A 13 10.57 -7.02 -7.40
C ALA A 13 10.26 -7.70 -6.05
N VAL A 14 9.43 -7.05 -5.23
CA VAL A 14 8.96 -7.64 -3.97
C VAL A 14 7.89 -8.67 -4.30
N ALA A 15 8.13 -9.93 -3.97
CA ALA A 15 7.12 -10.97 -4.07
C ALA A 15 6.11 -10.81 -2.92
N CYS A 16 4.84 -10.58 -3.26
CA CYS A 16 3.75 -10.49 -2.29
C CYS A 16 2.91 -11.76 -2.24
N PRO A 17 2.55 -12.25 -1.04
CA PRO A 17 1.54 -13.29 -0.89
C PRO A 17 0.22 -12.87 -1.53
N GLN A 18 -0.45 -13.84 -2.16
CA GLN A 18 -1.69 -13.61 -2.93
C GLN A 18 -2.97 -13.93 -2.13
N TYR A 19 -2.92 -13.81 -0.80
CA TYR A 19 -4.12 -13.91 0.04
C TYR A 19 -4.77 -12.54 0.18
N CYS A 20 -6.09 -12.53 0.39
CA CYS A 20 -6.86 -11.32 0.65
C CYS A 20 -7.48 -11.42 2.04
N LEU A 21 -7.32 -10.34 2.82
CA LEU A 21 -8.15 -10.06 3.98
C LEU A 21 -9.51 -9.56 3.49
N ASP A 22 -10.55 -9.71 4.31
CA ASP A 22 -11.86 -9.12 4.05
C ASP A 22 -11.82 -7.61 4.32
N VAL A 23 -11.26 -6.87 3.38
CA VAL A 23 -11.09 -5.41 3.43
C VAL A 23 -12.28 -4.74 2.75
N ASP A 24 -12.94 -3.84 3.47
CA ASP A 24 -14.04 -3.01 2.93
C ASP A 24 -13.48 -1.84 2.12
N TYR A 25 -12.55 -1.08 2.71
CA TYR A 25 -11.86 0.03 2.04
C TYR A 25 -10.49 0.27 2.67
N MET A 26 -9.70 1.16 2.07
CA MET A 26 -8.46 1.65 2.69
C MET A 26 -8.44 3.18 2.77
N THR A 27 -7.66 3.70 3.71
CA THR A 27 -7.29 5.11 3.77
C THR A 27 -5.77 5.22 3.72
N CYS A 28 -5.24 6.31 3.20
CA CYS A 28 -3.79 6.52 3.11
C CYS A 28 -3.45 7.92 3.59
N ALA A 29 -2.35 8.06 4.34
CA ALA A 29 -1.93 9.37 4.85
C ALA A 29 -1.78 10.43 3.74
N SER A 30 -1.41 10.01 2.52
CA SER A 30 -1.29 10.88 1.34
C SER A 30 -2.61 11.45 0.82
N SER A 31 -3.74 10.80 1.08
CA SER A 31 -5.09 11.18 0.62
C SER A 31 -6.03 11.56 1.77
N GLY A 32 -5.52 11.59 3.00
CA GLY A 32 -6.32 11.86 4.19
C GLY A 32 -7.39 10.78 4.43
N ASP A 33 -8.63 11.24 4.67
CA ASP A 33 -9.77 10.37 5.02
C ASP A 33 -10.51 9.81 3.79
N GLU A 34 -9.99 10.01 2.58
CA GLU A 34 -10.59 9.45 1.36
C GLU A 34 -10.62 7.92 1.43
N LYS A 35 -11.82 7.35 1.22
CA LYS A 35 -12.01 5.90 1.11
C LYS A 35 -11.56 5.44 -0.28
N LEU A 36 -10.41 4.81 -0.34
CA LEU A 36 -9.83 4.25 -1.55
C LEU A 36 -10.21 2.78 -1.73
N ALA A 37 -10.06 2.29 -2.96
CA ALA A 37 -10.29 0.90 -3.30
C ALA A 37 -9.46 -0.04 -2.43
N ALA A 38 -10.11 -1.08 -1.90
CA ALA A 38 -9.48 -2.07 -1.05
C ALA A 38 -8.30 -2.77 -1.74
N ARG A 39 -7.29 -3.12 -0.94
CA ARG A 39 -6.17 -3.97 -1.33
C ARG A 39 -6.15 -5.20 -0.44
N CYS A 40 -5.78 -6.34 -1.03
CA CYS A 40 -5.88 -7.64 -0.38
C CYS A 40 -5.08 -7.75 0.93
N ASN A 41 -3.88 -7.18 1.00
CA ASN A 41 -3.04 -7.20 2.19
C ASN A 41 -2.00 -6.07 2.15
N CYS A 42 -1.27 -5.87 3.26
CA CYS A 42 -0.29 -4.79 3.38
C CYS A 42 0.94 -4.90 2.47
N CYS A 43 1.21 -6.07 1.88
CA CYS A 43 2.27 -6.18 0.88
C CYS A 43 1.84 -5.54 -0.44
N LEU A 44 0.56 -5.69 -0.79
CA LEU A 44 -0.05 -5.15 -2.01
C LEU A 44 -0.58 -3.73 -1.86
N ALA A 45 -0.72 -3.25 -0.62
CA ALA A 45 -1.10 -1.87 -0.33
C ALA A 45 0.12 -0.94 -0.35
N PRO A 46 -0.04 0.34 -0.74
CA PRO A 46 1.01 1.33 -0.55
C PRO A 46 1.35 1.49 0.94
N LYS A 47 2.60 1.87 1.19
CA LYS A 47 3.09 2.17 2.55
C LYS A 47 2.40 3.42 3.09
N GLY A 48 2.11 3.43 4.39
CA GLY A 48 1.39 4.53 5.05
C GLY A 48 -0.13 4.49 4.84
N CYS A 49 -0.68 3.35 4.43
CA CYS A 49 -2.11 3.12 4.32
C CYS A 49 -2.65 2.27 5.47
N THR A 50 -3.94 2.38 5.76
CA THR A 50 -4.70 1.55 6.70
C THR A 50 -5.76 0.78 5.94
N LEU A 51 -5.80 -0.53 6.09
CA LEU A 51 -6.88 -1.39 5.62
C LEU A 51 -7.98 -1.41 6.68
N HIS A 52 -9.22 -1.08 6.30
CA HIS A 52 -10.40 -1.16 7.14
C HIS A 52 -11.16 -2.44 6.79
N LEU A 53 -11.15 -3.41 7.70
CA LEU A 53 -11.74 -4.73 7.47
C LEU A 53 -13.25 -4.70 7.73
N VAL A 54 -13.96 -5.63 7.09
CA VAL A 54 -15.41 -5.77 7.22
C VAL A 54 -15.84 -6.08 8.66
N ASP A 55 -14.98 -6.74 9.43
CA ASP A 55 -15.22 -7.05 10.85
C ASP A 55 -14.95 -5.87 11.81
N GLY A 56 -14.57 -4.70 11.27
CA GLY A 56 -14.29 -3.48 12.01
C GLY A 56 -12.83 -3.35 12.48
N GLN A 57 -11.97 -4.33 12.23
CA GLN A 57 -10.54 -4.22 12.52
C GLN A 57 -9.84 -3.27 11.54
N ASN A 58 -8.75 -2.66 11.99
CA ASN A 58 -7.91 -1.79 11.18
C ASN A 58 -6.47 -2.32 11.17
N VAL A 59 -5.86 -2.39 9.98
CA VAL A 59 -4.48 -2.85 9.81
C VAL A 59 -3.65 -1.76 9.13
N TYR A 60 -2.68 -1.21 9.87
CA TYR A 60 -1.75 -0.22 9.33
C TYR A 60 -0.59 -0.88 8.56
N CYS A 61 -0.35 -0.42 7.34
CA CYS A 61 0.67 -0.93 6.43
C CYS A 61 1.90 -0.02 6.45
N ALA A 62 2.85 -0.33 7.35
CA ALA A 62 4.10 0.39 7.52
C ALA A 62 5.12 0.13 6.42
#